data_AF-A0A928VZV1-F1
#
_entry.id   AF-A0A928VZV1-F1
#
_cell.length_a   1.000
_cell.length_b   1.000
_cell.length_c   1.000
_cell.angle_alpha   90.00
_cell.angle_beta   90.00
_cell.angle_gamma   90.00
#
_symmetry.space_group_name_H-M   'P 1'
#
loop_
_entity.id
_entity.type
_entity.pdbx_description
1 polymer ?
#
loop_
_entity_poly.entity_id
_entity_poly.type
_entity_poly.pdbx_seq_one_letter_code
_entity_poly.pdbx_strand_id
1 'polypeptide(L)'
;MLFKKLNSWLRLSLRLVLTAIVCSLLFISSVNPVQAVTSDRTEGEASLNRIQAETDKAANPDASPRGIKQVTEKAQGGTNAVQGAADKGKMVKPEETSATSVKEKAASFLDNLTN
;
A
#
# COMPACT_ATOMS: atom_id res chain seq x y z
N MET A 1 28.05 -27.13 -40.12
CA MET A 1 28.24 -25.76 -39.57
C MET A 1 26.99 -24.87 -39.65
N LEU A 2 26.15 -24.96 -40.68
CA LEU A 2 24.95 -24.13 -40.86
C LEU A 2 23.92 -24.21 -39.71
N PHE A 3 23.61 -25.41 -39.20
CA PHE A 3 22.64 -25.59 -38.10
C PHE A 3 23.06 -24.94 -36.77
N LYS A 4 24.37 -24.92 -36.46
CA LYS A 4 24.88 -24.23 -35.26
C LYS A 4 24.79 -22.71 -35.41
N LYS A 5 25.01 -22.19 -36.63
CA LYS A 5 24.87 -20.76 -36.95
C LYS A 5 23.40 -20.30 -36.85
N LEU A 6 22.47 -21.12 -37.34
CA LEU A 6 21.03 -20.85 -37.28
C LEU A 6 20.50 -20.86 -35.84
N ASN A 7 20.91 -21.84 -35.02
CA ASN A 7 20.51 -21.91 -33.60
C ASN A 7 21.07 -20.73 -32.78
N SER A 8 22.32 -20.31 -33.04
CA SER A 8 22.89 -19.12 -32.38
C SER A 8 22.18 -17.83 -32.80
N TRP A 9 21.80 -17.71 -34.07
CA TRP A 9 21.09 -16.54 -34.59
C TRP A 9 19.66 -16.47 -34.05
N LEU A 10 18.96 -17.61 -34.01
CA LEU A 10 17.62 -17.72 -33.41
C LEU A 10 17.62 -17.37 -31.92
N ARG A 11 18.62 -17.85 -31.17
CA ARG A 11 18.79 -17.53 -29.74
C ARG A 11 19.05 -16.05 -29.51
N LEU A 12 19.84 -15.41 -30.39
CA LEU A 12 20.12 -13.98 -30.30
C LEU A 12 18.86 -13.16 -30.59
N SER A 13 18.13 -13.49 -31.65
CA SER A 13 16.85 -12.85 -31.98
C SER A 13 15.81 -13.03 -30.88
N LEU A 14 15.71 -14.22 -30.30
CA LEU A 14 14.79 -14.50 -29.20
C LEU A 14 15.12 -13.67 -27.95
N ARG A 15 16.41 -13.51 -27.62
CA ARG A 15 16.85 -12.65 -26.52
C ARG A 15 16.47 -11.20 -26.77
N LEU A 16 16.68 -10.68 -27.97
CA LEU A 16 16.32 -9.30 -28.31
C LEU A 16 14.82 -9.05 -28.20
N VAL A 17 13.99 -10.00 -28.67
CA VAL A 17 12.53 -9.92 -28.53
C VAL A 17 12.11 -9.93 -27.07
N LEU A 18 12.65 -10.84 -26.26
CA LEU A 18 12.35 -10.90 -24.82
C LEU A 18 12.76 -9.62 -24.10
N THR A 19 13.94 -9.07 -24.40
CA THR A 19 14.40 -7.80 -23.83
C THR A 19 13.48 -6.64 -24.22
N ALA A 20 13.04 -6.56 -25.47
CA ALA A 20 12.10 -5.53 -25.90
C ALA A 20 10.74 -5.64 -25.20
N ILE A 21 10.23 -6.86 -24.99
CA ILE A 21 8.99 -7.11 -24.25
C ILE A 21 9.14 -6.67 -22.78
N VAL A 22 10.22 -7.06 -22.11
CA VAL A 22 10.47 -6.66 -20.71
C VAL A 22 10.60 -5.15 -20.58
N CYS A 23 11.37 -4.49 -21.47
CA CYS A 23 11.48 -3.02 -21.46
C CYS A 23 10.13 -2.34 -21.70
N SER A 24 9.30 -2.87 -22.61
CA SER A 24 7.96 -2.34 -22.88
C SER A 24 7.03 -2.49 -21.68
N LEU A 25 7.07 -3.66 -21.02
CA LEU A 25 6.28 -3.90 -19.80
C LEU A 25 6.72 -2.96 -18.66
N LEU A 26 8.02 -2.79 -18.44
CA LEU A 26 8.55 -1.87 -17.44
C LEU A 26 8.14 -0.42 -17.74
N PHE A 27 8.19 -0.01 -19.01
CA PHE A 27 7.74 1.32 -19.41
C PHE A 27 6.25 1.52 -19.13
N ILE A 28 5.39 0.56 -19.52
CA ILE A 28 3.95 0.59 -19.25
C ILE A 28 3.65 0.60 -17.74
N SER A 29 4.41 -0.15 -16.93
CA SER A 29 4.30 -0.15 -15.47
C SER A 29 4.77 1.16 -14.82
N SER A 30 5.71 1.88 -15.44
CA SER A 30 6.18 3.17 -14.92
C SER A 30 5.23 4.33 -15.23
N VAL A 31 4.52 4.28 -16.35
CA VAL A 31 3.59 5.35 -16.78
C VAL A 31 2.19 5.19 -16.20
N ASN A 32 1.83 3.98 -15.74
CA ASN A 32 0.61 3.72 -14.99
C ASN A 32 1.02 3.38 -13.56
N PRO A 33 1.23 4.37 -12.66
CA PRO A 33 1.16 4.07 -11.24
C PRO A 33 -0.18 3.35 -11.04
N VAL A 34 -0.14 2.11 -10.55
CA VAL A 34 -1.32 1.35 -10.13
C VAL A 34 -2.24 2.36 -9.46
N GLN A 35 -3.42 2.61 -10.04
CA GLN A 35 -4.31 3.66 -9.61
C GLN A 35 -4.77 3.35 -8.18
N ALA A 36 -3.96 3.73 -7.21
CA ALA A 36 -4.40 3.99 -5.87
C ALA A 36 -5.37 5.14 -6.00
N VAL A 37 -6.57 4.96 -5.44
CA VAL A 37 -7.63 5.96 -5.33
C VAL A 37 -7.00 7.35 -5.22
N THR A 38 -7.27 8.21 -6.19
CA THR A 38 -6.71 9.56 -6.23
C THR A 38 -7.28 10.35 -5.05
N SER A 39 -6.55 10.43 -3.96
CA SER A 39 -6.80 11.38 -2.89
C SER A 39 -6.14 12.71 -3.20
N ASP A 40 -6.72 13.81 -2.73
CA ASP A 40 -6.12 15.12 -2.90
C ASP A 40 -4.79 15.17 -2.12
N ARG A 41 -3.70 15.62 -2.76
CA ARG A 41 -2.34 15.53 -2.18
C ARG A 41 -2.22 16.23 -0.82
N THR A 42 -3.03 17.27 -0.60
CA THR A 42 -3.07 18.08 0.61
C THR A 42 -3.94 17.49 1.72
N GLU A 43 -4.84 16.54 1.43
CA GLU A 43 -5.71 15.96 2.46
C GLU A 43 -4.94 15.05 3.43
N GLY A 44 -3.93 14.33 2.92
CA GLY A 44 -3.06 13.50 3.75
C GLY A 44 -2.17 14.34 4.69
N GLU A 45 -1.63 15.45 4.19
CA GLU A 45 -0.69 16.30 4.94
C GLU A 45 -1.33 16.94 6.18
N ALA A 46 -2.56 17.45 6.05
CA ALA A 46 -3.30 18.03 7.16
C ALA A 46 -3.57 17.02 8.29
N SER A 47 -3.85 15.76 7.93
CA SER A 47 -4.05 14.66 8.89
C SER A 47 -2.74 14.29 9.60
N LEU A 48 -1.65 14.16 8.84
CA LEU A 48 -0.33 13.78 9.38
C LEU A 48 0.22 14.80 10.37
N ASN A 49 0.12 16.10 10.07
CA ASN A 49 0.57 17.17 10.98
C ASN A 49 -0.14 17.10 12.34
N ARG A 50 -1.44 16.79 12.34
CA ARG A 50 -2.21 16.64 13.58
C ARG A 50 -1.85 15.38 14.36
N ILE A 51 -1.66 14.26 13.67
CA ILE A 51 -1.22 13.00 14.28
C ILE A 51 0.16 13.16 14.90
N GLN A 52 1.08 13.84 14.20
CA GLN A 52 2.42 14.14 14.69
C GLN A 52 2.36 15.02 15.95
N ALA A 53 1.59 16.10 15.94
CA ALA A 53 1.42 16.95 17.12
C ALA A 53 0.84 16.19 18.34
N GLU A 54 -0.10 15.27 18.13
CA GLU A 54 -0.66 14.42 19.20
C GLU A 54 0.33 13.35 19.69
N THR A 55 1.20 12.87 18.80
CA THR A 55 2.28 11.92 19.12
C THR A 55 3.36 12.61 19.93
N ASP A 56 3.80 13.79 19.51
CA ASP A 56 4.80 14.60 20.21
C ASP A 56 4.32 14.98 21.62
N LYS A 57 3.04 15.33 21.77
CA LYS A 57 2.42 15.53 23.10
C LYS A 57 2.37 14.27 23.96
N ALA A 58 2.24 13.08 23.36
CA ALA A 58 2.26 11.82 24.09
C ALA A 58 3.68 11.40 24.50
N ALA A 59 4.65 11.68 23.64
CA ALA A 59 6.05 11.30 23.80
C ALA A 59 6.85 12.32 24.61
N ASN A 60 6.29 13.50 24.88
CA ASN A 60 6.93 14.53 25.69
C ASN A 60 7.21 13.97 27.10
N PRO A 61 8.48 13.93 27.54
CA PRO A 61 8.87 13.34 28.83
C PRO A 61 8.30 14.09 30.05
N ASP A 62 7.90 15.35 29.87
CA ASP A 62 7.25 16.16 30.89
C ASP A 62 5.72 16.07 30.84
N ALA A 63 5.14 15.38 29.84
CA ALA A 63 3.70 15.18 29.78
C ALA A 63 3.26 14.19 30.87
N SER A 64 2.25 14.58 31.65
CA SER A 64 1.60 13.64 32.58
C SER A 64 1.07 12.43 31.79
N PRO A 65 1.25 11.19 32.29
CA PRO A 65 0.69 10.01 31.69
C PRO A 65 -0.80 10.23 31.44
N ARG A 66 -1.26 9.97 30.21
CA ARG A 66 -2.68 10.13 29.89
C ARG A 66 -3.49 9.23 30.81
N GLY A 67 -4.45 9.80 31.53
CA GLY A 67 -5.33 9.03 32.41
C GLY A 67 -6.12 7.99 31.63
N ILE A 68 -6.37 6.83 32.23
CA ILE A 68 -7.11 5.70 31.62
C ILE A 68 -8.43 6.16 30.99
N LYS A 69 -9.15 7.10 31.64
CA LYS A 69 -10.42 7.61 31.11
C LYS A 69 -10.27 8.31 29.76
N GLN A 70 -9.23 9.13 29.62
CA GLN A 70 -8.93 9.91 28.41
C GLN A 70 -8.39 9.00 27.28
N VAL A 71 -7.62 7.97 27.65
CA VAL A 71 -7.16 6.94 26.71
C VAL A 71 -8.34 6.14 26.17
N THR A 72 -9.24 5.68 27.05
CA THR A 72 -10.44 4.92 26.67
C THR A 72 -11.36 5.75 25.77
N GLU A 73 -11.60 7.02 26.11
CA GLU A 73 -12.44 7.91 25.32
C GLU A 73 -11.87 8.18 23.93
N LYS A 74 -10.55 8.42 23.81
CA LYS A 74 -9.90 8.52 22.49
C LYS A 74 -9.95 7.19 21.74
N ALA A 75 -9.66 6.07 22.39
CA ALA A 75 -9.66 4.75 21.76
C ALA A 75 -11.05 4.34 21.21
N GLN A 76 -12.15 4.79 21.84
CA GLN A 76 -13.52 4.59 21.33
C GLN A 76 -13.74 5.22 19.94
N GLY A 77 -12.92 6.19 19.54
CA GLY A 77 -12.91 6.73 18.17
C GLY A 77 -12.55 5.71 17.09
N GLY A 78 -11.83 4.66 17.47
CA GLY A 78 -11.66 3.44 16.69
C GLY A 78 -10.34 3.28 15.93
N THR A 79 -9.48 4.30 15.83
CA THR A 79 -8.17 4.15 15.14
C THR A 79 -7.06 3.75 16.11
N ASN A 80 -6.87 4.47 17.23
CA ASN A 80 -6.07 4.09 18.42
C ASN A 80 -6.12 5.19 19.50
N ALA A 81 -5.42 5.01 20.64
CA ALA A 81 -5.40 5.99 21.74
C ALA A 81 -4.64 7.31 21.43
N VAL A 82 -3.81 7.33 20.38
CA VAL A 82 -3.06 8.51 19.95
C VAL A 82 -3.84 9.31 18.91
N GLN A 83 -4.28 8.63 17.86
CA GLN A 83 -5.02 9.18 16.72
C GLN A 83 -6.52 9.34 17.02
N GLY A 84 -7.09 8.58 17.96
CA GLY A 84 -8.50 8.68 18.31
C GLY A 84 -9.44 8.30 17.15
N ALA A 85 -10.37 9.19 16.80
CA ALA A 85 -11.19 9.11 15.58
C ALA A 85 -10.62 9.95 14.42
N ALA A 86 -9.35 10.38 14.53
CA ALA A 86 -8.76 11.33 13.61
C ALA A 86 -8.90 10.88 12.15
N ASP A 87 -9.55 11.73 11.35
CA ASP A 87 -9.64 11.59 9.91
C ASP A 87 -10.18 10.22 9.44
N LYS A 88 -10.89 9.51 10.33
CA LYS A 88 -11.53 8.21 10.07
C LYS A 88 -12.52 8.29 8.91
N GLY A 89 -13.20 9.42 8.76
CA GLY A 89 -14.11 9.69 7.64
C GLY A 89 -13.41 10.03 6.32
N LYS A 90 -12.10 10.31 6.36
CA LYS A 90 -11.24 10.56 5.19
C LYS A 90 -10.36 9.37 4.82
N MET A 91 -10.39 8.31 5.61
CA MET A 91 -9.73 7.05 5.27
C MET A 91 -10.51 6.39 4.14
N VAL A 92 -9.79 5.93 3.10
CA VAL A 92 -10.39 5.13 2.04
C VAL A 92 -11.03 3.91 2.67
N LYS A 93 -12.35 3.81 2.56
CA LYS A 93 -13.09 2.68 3.11
C LYS A 93 -12.89 1.44 2.25
N PRO A 94 -13.01 0.23 2.81
CA PRO A 94 -12.97 -1.00 2.04
C PRO A 94 -13.97 -1.01 0.88
N GLU A 95 -15.13 -0.36 1.05
CA GLU A 95 -16.15 -0.25 0.00
C GLU A 95 -15.75 0.68 -1.16
N GLU A 96 -14.82 1.62 -0.92
CA GLU A 96 -14.36 2.62 -1.90
C GLU A 96 -13.11 2.16 -2.66
N THR A 97 -12.62 0.95 -2.38
CA THR A 97 -11.46 0.36 -3.02
C THR A 97 -11.75 -1.06 -3.50
N SER A 98 -11.28 -1.41 -4.68
CA SER A 98 -11.28 -2.78 -5.18
C SER A 98 -10.16 -3.64 -4.55
N ALA A 99 -9.54 -3.16 -3.47
CA ALA A 99 -8.45 -3.85 -2.78
C ALA A 99 -8.96 -5.04 -1.97
N THR A 100 -8.43 -6.22 -2.28
CA THR A 100 -8.68 -7.46 -1.55
C THR A 100 -8.07 -7.40 -0.15
N SER A 101 -8.86 -7.65 0.89
CA SER A 101 -8.34 -7.66 2.26
C SER A 101 -7.36 -8.82 2.47
N VAL A 102 -6.43 -8.68 3.43
CA VAL A 102 -5.47 -9.76 3.76
C VAL A 102 -6.20 -11.07 4.13
N LYS A 103 -7.34 -10.95 4.82
CA LYS A 103 -8.19 -12.08 5.21
C LYS A 103 -8.75 -12.80 3.98
N GLU A 104 -9.26 -12.04 3.03
CA GLU A 104 -9.88 -12.53 1.81
C GLU A 104 -8.83 -13.13 0.86
N LYS A 105 -7.63 -12.54 0.83
CA LYS A 105 -6.48 -13.11 0.14
C LYS A 105 -6.02 -14.42 0.77
N ALA A 106 -5.96 -14.50 2.11
CA ALA A 106 -5.62 -15.71 2.83
C ALA A 106 -6.69 -16.82 2.63
N ALA A 107 -7.98 -16.45 2.64
CA ALA A 107 -9.07 -17.37 2.36
C ALA A 107 -8.97 -17.92 0.94
N SER A 108 -8.78 -17.06 -0.07
CA SER A 108 -8.60 -17.49 -1.46
C SER A 108 -7.39 -18.40 -1.66
N PHE A 109 -6.30 -18.17 -0.92
CA PHE A 109 -5.11 -18.99 -0.98
C PHE A 109 -5.35 -20.39 -0.41
N LEU A 110 -6.03 -20.48 0.74
CA LEU A 110 -6.39 -21.75 1.35
C LEU A 110 -7.37 -22.55 0.48
N ASP A 111 -8.34 -21.88 -0.15
CA ASP A 111 -9.31 -22.52 -1.04
C ASP A 111 -8.65 -23.12 -2.29
N ASN A 112 -7.63 -22.44 -2.84
CA ASN A 112 -6.82 -22.92 -3.96
C ASN A 112 -5.83 -24.05 -3.60
N LEU A 113 -5.53 -24.25 -2.31
CA LEU A 113 -4.71 -25.37 -1.86
C LEU A 113 -5.54 -26.61 -1.53
N THR A 114 -6.84 -26.43 -1.31
CA THR A 114 -7.75 -27.48 -0.85
C THR A 114 -8.59 -28.07 -1.99
N ASN A 115 -8.73 -27.36 -3.11
CA ASN A 115 -9.26 -27.85 -4.39
C ASN A 115 -8.14 -28.12 -5.39
#